data_AF-A0A2Z3H3R6-F1
#
_entry.id   AF-A0A2Z3H3R6-F1
#
_cell.length_a   1.000
_cell.length_b   1.000
_cell.length_c   1.000
_cell.angle_alpha   90.00
_cell.angle_beta   90.00
_cell.angle_gamma   90.00
#
_symmetry.space_group_name_H-M   'P 1'
#
loop_
_entity.id
_entity.type
_entity.pdbx_description
1 polymer ?
#
loop_
_entity_poly.entity_id
_entity_poly.type
_entity_poly.pdbx_seq_one_letter_code
_entity_poly.pdbx_strand_id
1 'polypeptide(L)'
;MKTQTTVRRSKYAPSVVTKNDLLELLNADFTRECRAIYAHAVYAERTRSRDEGAAARIARYGQETVLSALVLCELIYDYGGTVINNLDELNAVLNADRVADPGWAPETARRLHERAGQLRSAGEPGLAKRIRRIISAKKGAVPLAALVSGQQAVAGR
;
A
#
# COMPACT_ATOMS: atom_id res chain seq x y z
N MET A 1 -31.16 -27.27 22.42
CA MET A 1 -29.74 -27.06 22.02
C MET A 1 -29.67 -25.75 21.23
N LYS A 2 -29.19 -24.64 21.82
CA LYS A 2 -29.19 -23.33 21.15
C LYS A 2 -27.88 -23.15 20.39
N THR A 3 -27.95 -23.14 19.06
CA THR A 3 -26.80 -22.90 18.18
C THR A 3 -26.43 -21.42 18.26
N GLN A 4 -25.33 -21.10 18.96
CA GLN A 4 -24.72 -19.78 18.90
C GLN A 4 -23.98 -19.64 17.56
N THR A 5 -24.60 -18.93 16.62
CA THR A 5 -23.91 -18.49 15.41
C THR A 5 -23.02 -17.31 15.77
N THR A 6 -21.75 -17.57 16.09
CA THR A 6 -20.76 -16.52 16.35
C THR A 6 -20.46 -15.79 15.04
N VAL A 7 -21.20 -14.72 14.76
CA VAL A 7 -20.89 -13.79 13.68
C VAL A 7 -19.55 -13.15 14.02
N ARG A 8 -18.46 -13.64 13.44
CA ARG A 8 -17.14 -12.97 13.46
C ARG A 8 -17.31 -11.59 12.84
N ARG A 9 -17.53 -10.57 13.67
CA ARG A 9 -17.42 -9.17 13.24
C ARG A 9 -15.97 -8.98 12.76
N SER A 10 -15.82 -8.72 11.46
CA SER A 10 -14.56 -8.19 10.92
C SER A 10 -14.15 -7.01 11.80
N LYS A 11 -12.92 -7.00 12.31
CA LYS A 11 -12.34 -5.85 13.04
C LYS A 11 -12.37 -4.56 12.19
N TYR A 12 -12.55 -4.72 10.88
CA TYR A 12 -12.75 -3.67 9.88
C TYR A 12 -14.20 -3.70 9.42
N ALA A 13 -15.14 -3.43 10.33
CA ALA A 13 -16.55 -3.30 9.95
C ALA A 13 -16.66 -2.11 8.98
N PRO A 14 -17.23 -2.29 7.77
CA PRO A 14 -17.26 -1.23 6.79
C PRO A 14 -18.19 -0.12 7.27
N SER A 15 -17.70 1.12 7.31
CA SER A 15 -18.57 2.29 7.28
C SER A 15 -19.39 2.21 5.99
N VAL A 16 -20.68 2.54 6.06
CA VAL A 16 -21.48 2.76 4.85
C VAL A 16 -20.81 3.91 4.11
N VAL A 17 -20.26 3.62 2.92
CA VAL A 17 -19.61 4.60 2.05
C VAL A 17 -20.37 4.65 0.74
N THR A 18 -20.51 5.85 0.17
CA THR A 18 -21.08 5.98 -1.17
C THR A 18 -20.07 5.46 -2.21
N LYS A 19 -20.53 5.24 -3.44
CA LYS A 19 -19.65 4.88 -4.56
C LYS A 19 -18.53 5.92 -4.76
N ASN A 20 -18.88 7.21 -4.67
CA ASN A 20 -17.92 8.30 -4.86
C ASN A 20 -16.88 8.33 -3.73
N ASP A 21 -17.30 8.16 -2.48
CA ASP A 21 -16.36 8.07 -1.34
C ASP A 21 -15.39 6.90 -1.52
N LEU A 22 -15.87 5.74 -1.98
CA LEU A 22 -15.01 4.59 -2.23
C LEU A 22 -14.02 4.85 -3.37
N LEU A 23 -14.45 5.52 -4.44
CA LEU A 23 -13.56 5.91 -5.53
C LEU A 23 -12.49 6.91 -5.08
N GLU A 24 -12.83 7.87 -4.22
CA GLU A 24 -11.87 8.80 -3.62
C GLU A 24 -10.84 8.06 -2.76
N LEU A 25 -11.31 7.13 -1.92
CA LEU A 25 -10.44 6.32 -1.08
C LEU A 25 -9.49 5.43 -1.91
N LEU A 26 -9.99 4.82 -2.99
CA LEU A 26 -9.16 4.01 -3.90
C LEU A 26 -8.11 4.86 -4.61
N ASN A 27 -8.47 6.06 -5.07
CA ASN A 27 -7.52 7.01 -5.65
C ASN A 27 -6.48 7.50 -4.64
N ALA A 28 -6.86 7.68 -3.37
CA ALA A 28 -5.93 8.01 -2.30
C ALA A 28 -4.95 6.85 -2.03
N ASP A 29 -5.41 5.59 -2.13
CA ASP A 29 -4.56 4.41 -2.01
C ASP A 29 -3.64 4.27 -3.22
N PHE A 30 -4.11 4.55 -4.44
CA PHE A 30 -3.27 4.62 -5.64
C PHE A 30 -2.17 5.67 -5.50
N THR A 31 -2.53 6.89 -5.11
CA THR A 31 -1.58 7.99 -4.83
C THR A 31 -0.53 7.59 -3.79
N ARG A 32 -0.94 6.80 -2.78
CA ARG A 32 -0.05 6.27 -1.74
C ARG A 32 0.96 5.28 -2.32
N GLU A 33 0.55 4.40 -3.23
CA GLU A 33 1.48 3.53 -3.95
C GLU A 33 2.46 4.33 -4.83
N CYS A 34 1.99 5.36 -5.53
CA CYS A 34 2.88 6.26 -6.29
C CYS A 34 3.97 6.89 -5.41
N ARG A 35 3.62 7.38 -4.22
CA ARG A 35 4.62 7.88 -3.24
C ARG A 35 5.64 6.81 -2.87
N ALA A 36 5.18 5.58 -2.66
CA ALA A 36 6.06 4.48 -2.31
C ALA A 36 7.02 4.12 -3.44
N ILE A 37 6.61 4.23 -4.71
CA ILE A 37 7.51 4.03 -5.87
C ILE A 37 8.69 5.00 -5.81
N TYR A 38 8.42 6.30 -5.65
CA TYR A 38 9.48 7.31 -5.52
C TYR A 38 10.40 7.04 -4.34
N ALA A 39 9.84 6.68 -3.17
CA ALA A 39 10.65 6.39 -2.00
C ALA A 39 11.58 5.18 -2.20
N HIS A 40 11.09 4.09 -2.81
CA HIS A 40 11.96 2.94 -3.11
C HIS A 40 13.05 3.31 -4.10
N ALA A 41 12.76 4.12 -5.13
CA ALA A 41 13.79 4.59 -6.06
C ALA A 41 14.87 5.43 -5.34
N VAL A 42 14.46 6.40 -4.52
CA VAL A 42 15.37 7.25 -3.74
C VAL A 42 16.23 6.42 -2.80
N TYR A 43 15.64 5.50 -2.05
CA TYR A 43 16.37 4.70 -1.07
C TYR A 43 17.24 3.62 -1.72
N ALA A 44 16.84 3.03 -2.86
CA ALA A 44 17.69 2.11 -3.58
C ALA A 44 19.00 2.78 -4.01
N GLU A 45 18.93 4.00 -4.57
CA GLU A 45 20.13 4.74 -4.98
C GLU A 45 20.96 5.23 -3.79
N ARG A 46 20.32 5.78 -2.74
CA ARG A 46 21.03 6.21 -1.51
C ARG A 46 21.76 5.07 -0.81
N THR A 47 21.23 3.85 -0.91
CA THR A 47 21.78 2.66 -0.25
C THR A 47 22.82 1.94 -1.12
N ARG A 48 22.81 2.10 -2.46
CA ARG A 48 23.62 1.31 -3.39
C ARG A 48 25.12 1.27 -3.06
N SER A 49 25.72 2.40 -2.71
CA SER A 49 27.16 2.46 -2.40
C SER A 49 27.54 1.86 -1.04
N ARG A 50 26.56 1.65 -0.15
CA ARG A 50 26.78 1.18 1.22
C ARG A 50 26.44 -0.30 1.37
N ASP A 51 25.37 -0.74 0.74
CA ASP A 51 24.88 -2.12 0.77
C ASP A 51 24.11 -2.41 -0.53
N GLU A 52 24.81 -2.95 -1.51
CA GLU A 52 24.25 -3.29 -2.82
C GLU A 52 23.11 -4.33 -2.69
N GLY A 53 23.21 -5.26 -1.73
CA GLY A 53 22.19 -6.28 -1.49
C GLY A 53 20.89 -5.69 -0.95
N ALA A 54 20.98 -4.74 0.00
CA ALA A 54 19.82 -3.99 0.47
C ALA A 54 19.24 -3.11 -0.63
N ALA A 55 20.07 -2.42 -1.41
CA ALA A 55 19.62 -1.60 -2.53
C ALA A 55 18.84 -2.42 -3.58
N ALA A 56 19.34 -3.62 -3.92
CA ALA A 56 18.66 -4.54 -4.83
C ALA A 56 17.29 -4.99 -4.29
N ARG A 57 17.19 -5.29 -2.98
CA ARG A 57 15.91 -5.62 -2.34
C ARG A 57 14.93 -4.44 -2.35
N ILE A 58 15.41 -3.24 -2.03
CA ILE A 58 14.59 -2.01 -2.07
C ILE A 58 14.07 -1.76 -3.49
N ALA A 59 14.94 -1.87 -4.51
CA ALA A 59 14.56 -1.70 -5.91
C ALA A 59 13.49 -2.72 -6.33
N ARG A 60 13.66 -4.00 -5.96
CA ARG A 60 12.66 -5.06 -6.21
C ARG A 60 11.31 -4.73 -5.57
N TYR A 61 11.28 -4.32 -4.30
CA TYR A 61 10.03 -3.94 -3.64
C TYR A 61 9.40 -2.68 -4.27
N GLY A 62 10.22 -1.77 -4.82
CA GLY A 62 9.74 -0.69 -5.68
C GLY A 62 8.97 -1.20 -6.90
N GLN A 63 9.49 -2.22 -7.60
CA GLN A 63 8.81 -2.84 -8.74
C GLN A 63 7.48 -3.52 -8.31
N GLU A 64 7.46 -4.21 -7.17
CA GLU A 64 6.23 -4.79 -6.62
C GLU A 64 5.19 -3.72 -6.24
N THR A 65 5.64 -2.52 -5.87
CA THR A 65 4.79 -1.35 -5.63
C THR A 65 4.17 -0.82 -6.93
N VAL A 66 4.94 -0.80 -8.04
CA VAL A 66 4.40 -0.47 -9.37
C VAL A 66 3.27 -1.42 -9.76
N LEU A 67 3.46 -2.73 -9.57
CA LEU A 67 2.41 -3.72 -9.84
C LEU A 67 1.17 -3.49 -8.98
N SER A 68 1.35 -3.13 -7.71
CA SER A 68 0.24 -2.79 -6.81
C SER A 68 -0.55 -1.56 -7.31
N ALA A 69 0.15 -0.54 -7.79
CA ALA A 69 -0.46 0.66 -8.36
C ALA A 69 -1.26 0.35 -9.63
N LEU A 70 -0.73 -0.50 -10.51
CA LEU A 70 -1.44 -0.95 -11.73
C LEU A 70 -2.74 -1.69 -11.39
N VAL A 71 -2.71 -2.60 -10.41
CA VAL A 71 -3.92 -3.31 -9.96
C VAL A 71 -4.96 -2.33 -9.40
N LEU A 72 -4.53 -1.26 -8.71
CA LEU A 72 -5.45 -0.21 -8.23
C LEU A 72 -6.03 0.60 -9.40
N CYS A 73 -5.24 0.96 -10.41
CA CYS A 73 -5.75 1.61 -11.62
C CYS A 73 -6.85 0.78 -12.29
N GLU A 74 -6.56 -0.48 -12.59
CA GLU A 74 -7.53 -1.40 -13.21
C GLU A 74 -8.80 -1.50 -12.38
N LEU A 75 -8.65 -1.63 -11.05
CA LEU A 75 -9.80 -1.72 -10.15
C LEU A 75 -10.64 -0.45 -10.15
N ILE A 76 -10.04 0.74 -10.18
CA ILE A 76 -10.77 2.01 -10.22
C ILE A 76 -11.59 2.12 -11.51
N TYR A 77 -11.02 1.74 -12.66
CA TYR A 77 -11.76 1.72 -13.92
C TYR A 77 -12.87 0.66 -13.92
N ASP A 78 -12.59 -0.56 -13.45
CA ASP A 78 -13.57 -1.64 -13.37
C ASP A 78 -14.74 -1.31 -12.41
N TYR A 79 -14.48 -0.51 -11.37
CA TYR A 79 -15.53 0.01 -10.47
C TYR A 79 -16.32 1.18 -11.08
N GLY A 80 -15.94 1.64 -12.28
CA GLY A 80 -16.59 2.70 -13.03
C GLY A 80 -16.19 4.10 -12.57
N GLY A 81 -14.94 4.29 -12.14
CA GLY A 81 -14.35 5.59 -11.84
C GLY A 81 -13.26 5.99 -12.81
N THR A 82 -12.49 7.02 -12.44
CA THR A 82 -11.30 7.47 -13.17
C THR A 82 -10.15 7.62 -12.20
N VAL A 83 -8.96 7.25 -12.66
CA VAL A 83 -7.73 7.40 -11.89
C VAL A 83 -7.36 8.87 -11.80
N ILE A 84 -7.19 9.36 -10.59
CA ILE A 84 -6.77 10.72 -10.25
C ILE A 84 -5.54 10.61 -9.37
N ASN A 85 -4.46 11.26 -9.78
CA ASN A 85 -3.22 11.35 -9.01
C ASN A 85 -2.94 12.80 -8.66
N ASN A 86 -3.18 13.18 -7.41
CA ASN A 86 -2.85 14.52 -6.91
C ASN A 86 -1.46 14.58 -6.28
N LEU A 87 -0.57 13.65 -6.66
CA LEU A 87 0.78 13.62 -6.15
C LEU A 87 1.64 14.69 -6.83
N ASP A 88 2.19 15.58 -6.02
CA ASP A 88 3.35 16.38 -6.40
C ASP A 88 4.61 15.48 -6.35
N GLU A 89 5.21 15.23 -7.52
CA GLU A 89 6.34 14.32 -7.70
C GLU A 89 7.61 14.83 -7.00
N LEU A 90 7.87 16.14 -7.05
CA LEU A 90 9.02 16.74 -6.37
C LEU A 90 8.86 16.56 -4.86
N ASN A 91 7.67 16.85 -4.35
CA ASN A 91 7.35 16.64 -2.95
C ASN A 91 7.48 15.16 -2.53
N ALA A 92 7.10 14.22 -3.41
CA ALA A 92 7.24 12.78 -3.17
C ALA A 92 8.70 12.36 -3.00
N VAL A 93 9.60 12.88 -3.83
CA VAL A 93 11.05 12.62 -3.74
C VAL A 93 11.64 13.24 -2.48
N LEU A 94 11.32 14.51 -2.20
CA LEU A 94 11.84 15.22 -1.03
C LEU A 94 11.36 14.63 0.30
N ASN A 95 10.15 14.05 0.32
CA ASN A 95 9.54 13.45 1.51
C ASN A 95 9.52 11.92 1.46
N ALA A 96 10.48 11.29 0.78
CA ALA A 96 10.63 9.83 0.74
C ALA A 96 10.70 9.19 2.14
N ASP A 97 11.23 9.90 3.12
CA ASP A 97 11.37 9.46 4.51
C ASP A 97 10.01 9.15 5.16
N ARG A 98 8.92 9.79 4.71
CA ARG A 98 7.56 9.47 5.18
C ARG A 98 7.14 8.03 4.86
N VAL A 99 7.64 7.47 3.75
CA VAL A 99 7.38 6.07 3.37
C VAL A 99 8.28 5.12 4.17
N ALA A 100 9.45 5.58 4.57
CA ALA A 100 10.37 4.86 5.44
C ALA A 100 9.96 4.89 6.92
N ASP A 101 8.84 5.53 7.27
CA ASP A 101 8.26 5.48 8.61
C ASP A 101 7.79 4.05 8.95
N PRO A 102 8.08 3.51 10.15
CA PRO A 102 7.64 2.18 10.57
C PRO A 102 6.12 1.96 10.53
N GLY A 103 5.33 3.02 10.68
CA GLY A 103 3.87 3.01 10.60
C GLY A 103 3.33 3.00 9.16
N TRP A 104 4.15 3.30 8.15
CA TRP A 104 3.68 3.39 6.77
C TRP A 104 3.11 2.07 6.23
N ALA A 105 3.83 0.97 6.42
CA ALA A 105 3.43 -0.34 5.91
C ALA A 105 2.20 -0.91 6.64
N PRO A 106 2.12 -0.90 7.99
CA PRO A 106 0.90 -1.28 8.71
C PRO A 106 -0.33 -0.47 8.30
N GLU A 107 -0.17 0.85 8.15
CA GLU A 107 -1.26 1.73 7.74
C GLU A 107 -1.73 1.44 6.31
N THR A 108 -0.80 1.20 5.38
CA THR A 108 -1.14 0.78 4.00
C THR A 108 -1.94 -0.52 4.01
N ALA A 109 -1.51 -1.52 4.79
CA ALA A 109 -2.21 -2.79 4.89
C ALA A 109 -3.61 -2.62 5.51
N ARG A 110 -3.75 -1.77 6.54
CA ARG A 110 -5.04 -1.44 7.17
C ARG A 110 -6.00 -0.83 6.15
N ARG A 111 -5.57 0.21 5.42
CA ARG A 111 -6.39 0.90 4.40
C ARG A 111 -6.88 -0.08 3.33
N LEU A 112 -5.99 -0.90 2.78
CA LEU A 112 -6.36 -1.92 1.79
C LEU A 112 -7.34 -2.96 2.37
N HIS A 113 -7.16 -3.38 3.63
CA HIS A 113 -8.12 -4.27 4.29
C HIS A 113 -9.53 -3.64 4.38
N GLU A 114 -9.62 -2.35 4.67
CA GLU A 114 -10.88 -1.62 4.70
C GLU A 114 -11.49 -1.48 3.30
N ARG A 115 -10.71 -1.16 2.26
CA ARG A 115 -11.22 -1.10 0.88
C ARG A 115 -11.76 -2.44 0.41
N ALA A 116 -11.08 -3.54 0.74
CA ALA A 116 -11.60 -4.88 0.45
C ALA A 116 -12.94 -5.17 1.16
N GLY A 117 -13.12 -4.64 2.37
CA GLY A 117 -14.40 -4.71 3.09
C GLY A 117 -15.49 -3.90 2.41
N GLN A 118 -15.20 -2.66 2.06
CA GLN A 118 -16.14 -1.74 1.41
C GLN A 118 -16.56 -2.21 0.02
N LEU A 119 -15.62 -2.67 -0.82
CA LEU A 119 -15.93 -3.24 -2.13
C LEU A 119 -16.88 -4.45 -2.01
N ARG A 120 -16.64 -5.33 -1.03
CA ARG A 120 -17.56 -6.45 -0.79
C ARG A 120 -18.95 -5.97 -0.38
N SER A 121 -19.04 -4.99 0.52
CA SER A 121 -20.31 -4.41 0.94
C SER A 121 -21.04 -3.69 -0.19
N ALA A 122 -20.30 -3.16 -1.17
CA ALA A 122 -20.85 -2.56 -2.38
C ALA A 122 -21.28 -3.58 -3.45
N GLY A 123 -21.20 -4.89 -3.17
CA GLY A 123 -21.57 -5.92 -4.14
C GLY A 123 -20.45 -6.33 -5.09
N GLU A 124 -19.20 -5.93 -4.83
CA GLU A 124 -18.04 -6.17 -5.69
C GLU A 124 -17.02 -7.17 -5.08
N PRO A 125 -17.40 -8.44 -4.83
CA PRO A 125 -16.49 -9.41 -4.22
C PRO A 125 -15.29 -9.76 -5.11
N GLY A 126 -15.41 -9.65 -6.43
CA GLY A 126 -14.34 -9.85 -7.39
C GLY A 126 -13.23 -8.80 -7.24
N LEU A 127 -13.60 -7.53 -7.18
CA LEU A 127 -12.66 -6.42 -6.95
C LEU A 127 -12.03 -6.49 -5.56
N ALA A 128 -12.82 -6.84 -4.53
CA ALA A 128 -12.30 -7.08 -3.18
C ALA A 128 -11.23 -8.18 -3.14
N LYS A 129 -11.35 -9.23 -3.97
CA LYS A 129 -10.33 -10.29 -4.10
C LYS A 129 -9.03 -9.76 -4.71
N ARG A 130 -9.10 -8.82 -5.64
CA ARG A 130 -7.89 -8.19 -6.23
C ARG A 130 -7.12 -7.37 -5.19
N ILE A 131 -7.80 -6.56 -4.38
CA ILE A 131 -7.16 -5.85 -3.25
C ILE A 131 -6.46 -6.81 -2.29
N ARG A 132 -7.07 -7.97 -2.00
CA ARG A 132 -6.45 -8.98 -1.13
C ARG A 132 -5.15 -9.56 -1.69
N ARG A 133 -4.99 -9.61 -3.02
CA ARG A 133 -3.71 -10.02 -3.65
C ARG A 133 -2.62 -8.98 -3.38
N ILE A 134 -2.95 -7.68 -3.48
CA ILE A 134 -2.03 -6.60 -3.09
C ILE A 134 -1.59 -6.76 -1.62
N ILE A 135 -2.55 -6.98 -0.72
CA ILE A 135 -2.25 -7.19 0.71
C ILE A 135 -1.31 -8.40 0.92
N SER A 136 -1.55 -9.51 0.22
CA SER A 136 -0.72 -10.71 0.33
C SER A 136 0.71 -10.45 -0.15
N ALA A 137 0.88 -9.74 -1.27
CA ALA A 137 2.20 -9.36 -1.78
C ALA A 137 2.93 -8.48 -0.76
N LYS A 138 2.25 -7.45 -0.24
CA LYS A 138 2.84 -6.54 0.76
C LYS A 138 3.21 -7.19 2.08
N LYS A 139 2.45 -8.21 2.53
CA LYS A 139 2.79 -8.98 3.75
C LYS A 139 4.03 -9.85 3.58
N GLY A 140 4.35 -10.27 2.36
CA GLY A 140 5.58 -11.02 2.06
C GLY A 140 6.82 -10.14 1.93
N ALA A 141 6.66 -8.82 1.80
CA ALA A 141 7.75 -7.87 1.66
C ALA A 141 8.27 -7.40 3.02
N VAL A 142 9.59 -7.21 3.13
CA VAL A 142 10.20 -6.53 4.27
C VAL A 142 9.90 -5.03 4.16
N PRO A 143 9.34 -4.36 5.18
CA PRO A 143 9.04 -2.94 5.12
C PRO A 143 10.28 -2.09 4.83
N LEU A 144 10.12 -1.02 4.04
CA LEU A 144 11.21 -0.09 3.71
C LEU A 144 11.91 0.43 4.98
N ALA A 145 11.13 0.80 6.00
CA ALA A 145 11.62 1.23 7.31
C ALA A 145 12.67 0.27 7.90
N ALA A 146 12.43 -1.04 7.82
CA ALA A 146 13.34 -2.04 8.37
C ALA A 146 14.62 -2.19 7.54
N LEU A 147 14.52 -2.05 6.21
CA LEU A 147 15.66 -2.11 5.30
C LEU A 147 16.60 -0.91 5.46
N VAL A 148 16.04 0.26 5.78
CA VAL A 148 16.84 1.50 5.94
C VAL A 148 17.34 1.69 7.38
N SER A 149 16.57 1.26 8.40
CA SER A 149 16.96 1.39 9.82
C SER A 149 18.14 0.49 10.18
N GLY A 150 18.27 -0.67 9.52
CA GLY A 150 19.46 -1.52 9.63
C GLY A 150 20.77 -0.80 9.24
N GLN A 151 20.69 0.37 8.59
CA GLN A 151 21.84 1.15 8.14
C GLN A 151 22.19 2.33 9.06
N GLN A 152 21.21 2.92 9.76
CA GLN A 152 21.48 4.02 10.70
C GLN A 152 22.31 3.57 11.91
N ALA A 153 22.21 2.30 12.32
CA ALA A 153 23.00 1.75 13.41
C ALA A 153 24.49 1.54 13.07
N VAL A 154 24.86 1.50 11.79
CA VAL A 154 26.25 1.26 11.33
C VAL A 154 27.00 2.57 11.07
N ALA A 155 26.29 3.63 10.67
CA ALA A 155 26.89 4.95 10.40
C ALA A 155 27.15 5.80 11.67
N GLY A 156 26.74 5.31 12.85
CA GLY A 156 26.95 5.96 14.15
C GLY A 156 28.05 5.33 15.01
N ARG A 157 28.95 4.53 14.42
CA ARG A 157 30.15 3.99 15.07
C ARG A 157 31.41 4.44 14.37
#